data_AF-A0A8K0P142-F1
#
_entry.id   AF-A0A8K0P142-F1
#
_cell.length_a   1.000
_cell.length_b   1.000
_cell.length_c   1.000
_cell.angle_alpha   90.00
_cell.angle_beta   90.00
_cell.angle_gamma   90.00
#
_symmetry.space_group_name_H-M   'P 1'
#
loop_
_entity.id
_entity.type
_entity.pdbx_description
1 polymer ?
#
loop_
_entity_poly.entity_id
_entity_poly.type
_entity_poly.pdbx_seq_one_letter_code
_entity_poly.pdbx_strand_id
1 'polypeptide(L)'
;MVINTVQRVFKCPQREAIQYVTAIDLEGRAVLKCDKFSVCSGERSEIERSTFRHGGHPLKVLVMHAHVVAHQTYALRLLARMRDLLSRSKVLRSVFSQVVYQSDTKDISILEGILRRDCFLWKSARVHWRNLFMTGMLMEYPSKKLFAQVFTKHYGTVMKDFIRDDHDHLVSVASLSVQIFTAPTLTRYLIAHSDALYPLINTFLSECAPKCNREGKLEFERNAPNATFKRAQYILYDLKYLLTSVPTTWTDALRKGFLQGFSLLLSLLTMLQGMDPVTRQTGQHMEYEPDWESAFNLHLKLAGVVALIIDWCATDRVVLIKAYRATLKKLHEAQSIGAAQPGEAEAKGSVVVGEAVEVGEHSAACIKFDVASQPVSVHLPLSRLLAGLHLHLHKHGLVFDSPEFHPERSVLYTKPTPVVIMEPVLRCQVMIAQAHAGMWRRNGFALLNQLFFYQNVKCRSEMLDRDIVLLQMAASLLESNEFLIHLLNRFNLVAWASPDFEITSLRCVKYLKLSIYFRIARRTLHVRRFPW
;
A
#
# COMPACT_ATOMS: atom_id res chain seq x y z
N MET A 1 -31.09 -12.97 -14.99
CA MET A 1 -30.54 -14.34 -15.21
C MET A 1 -31.03 -15.31 -14.13
N VAL A 2 -30.63 -15.14 -12.86
CA VAL A 2 -30.97 -16.06 -11.75
C VAL A 2 -32.49 -16.27 -11.59
N ILE A 3 -33.28 -15.19 -11.61
CA ILE A 3 -34.75 -15.25 -11.52
C ILE A 3 -35.34 -16.17 -12.59
N ASN A 4 -34.94 -15.99 -13.86
CA ASN A 4 -35.44 -16.79 -14.98
C ASN A 4 -35.03 -18.26 -14.86
N THR A 5 -33.86 -18.55 -14.31
CA THR A 5 -33.40 -19.93 -14.05
C THR A 5 -34.25 -20.58 -12.96
N VAL A 6 -34.47 -19.91 -11.84
CA VAL A 6 -35.31 -20.41 -10.74
C VAL A 6 -36.75 -20.64 -11.23
N GLN A 7 -37.31 -19.68 -11.98
CA GLN A 7 -38.64 -19.79 -12.55
C GLN A 7 -38.77 -21.01 -13.48
N ARG A 8 -37.76 -21.26 -14.33
CA ARG A 8 -37.77 -22.38 -15.27
C ARG A 8 -37.65 -23.73 -14.58
N VAL A 9 -36.70 -23.89 -13.66
CA VAL A 9 -36.41 -25.17 -13.02
C VAL A 9 -37.53 -25.58 -12.06
N PHE A 10 -38.01 -24.65 -11.23
CA PHE A 10 -39.05 -24.95 -10.23
C PHE A 10 -40.47 -24.76 -10.76
N LYS A 11 -40.64 -24.28 -11.99
CA LYS A 11 -41.94 -23.97 -12.61
C LYS A 11 -42.84 -23.11 -11.71
N CYS A 12 -42.24 -22.18 -10.97
CA CYS A 12 -42.94 -21.29 -10.04
C CYS A 12 -43.35 -19.97 -10.72
N PRO A 13 -44.31 -19.21 -10.16
CA PRO A 13 -44.63 -17.87 -10.64
C PRO A 13 -43.44 -16.92 -10.51
N GLN A 14 -43.33 -15.93 -11.40
CA GLN A 14 -42.23 -14.96 -11.39
C GLN A 14 -42.09 -14.24 -10.03
N ARG A 15 -43.21 -13.96 -9.35
CA ARG A 15 -43.23 -13.34 -8.02
C ARG A 15 -42.50 -14.19 -6.97
N GLU A 16 -42.68 -15.51 -7.00
CA GLU A 16 -42.05 -16.43 -6.06
C GLU A 16 -40.56 -16.59 -6.38
N ALA A 17 -40.19 -16.66 -7.66
CA ALA A 17 -38.80 -16.66 -8.09
C ALA A 17 -38.06 -15.38 -7.63
N ILE A 18 -38.72 -14.21 -7.70
CA ILE A 18 -38.18 -12.96 -7.15
C ILE A 18 -37.97 -13.07 -5.63
N GLN A 19 -38.94 -13.61 -4.88
CA GLN A 19 -38.80 -13.79 -3.43
C GLN A 19 -37.62 -14.69 -3.06
N TYR A 20 -37.41 -15.81 -3.77
CA TYR A 20 -36.25 -16.66 -3.54
C TYR A 20 -34.93 -15.93 -3.80
N VAL A 21 -34.84 -15.19 -4.90
CA VAL A 21 -33.62 -14.43 -5.24
C VAL A 21 -33.37 -13.31 -4.24
N THR A 22 -34.41 -12.61 -3.80
CA THR A 22 -34.29 -11.60 -2.74
C THR A 22 -33.85 -12.23 -1.41
N ALA A 23 -34.37 -13.40 -1.04
CA ALA A 23 -33.94 -14.12 0.16
C ALA A 23 -32.48 -14.57 0.05
N ILE A 24 -32.04 -15.05 -1.12
CA ILE A 24 -30.63 -15.41 -1.36
C ILE A 24 -29.73 -14.17 -1.24
N ASP A 25 -30.14 -13.03 -1.79
CA ASP A 25 -29.35 -11.79 -1.68
C ASP A 25 -29.25 -11.29 -0.23
N LEU A 26 -30.36 -11.30 0.52
CA LEU A 26 -30.40 -10.82 1.90
C LEU A 26 -29.70 -11.78 2.88
N GLU A 27 -30.01 -13.07 2.81
CA GLU A 27 -29.55 -14.06 3.77
C GLU A 27 -28.29 -14.81 3.33
N GLY A 28 -27.94 -14.77 2.04
CA GLY A 28 -26.83 -15.52 1.43
C GLY A 28 -27.21 -16.92 0.94
N ARG A 29 -28.43 -17.39 1.23
CA ARG A 29 -29.00 -18.66 0.73
C ARG A 29 -30.50 -18.70 0.97
N ALA A 30 -31.22 -19.54 0.24
CA ALA A 30 -32.62 -19.87 0.48
C ALA A 30 -32.89 -21.36 0.25
N VAL A 31 -33.88 -21.91 0.95
CA VAL A 31 -34.38 -23.26 0.67
C VAL A 31 -35.34 -23.16 -0.52
N LEU A 32 -34.98 -23.80 -1.63
CA LEU A 32 -35.78 -23.76 -2.86
C LEU A 32 -36.80 -24.90 -2.93
N LYS A 33 -36.45 -26.08 -2.40
CA LYS A 33 -37.33 -27.26 -2.38
C LYS A 33 -36.92 -28.22 -1.25
N CYS A 34 -37.90 -28.96 -0.73
CA CYS A 34 -37.71 -30.07 0.19
C CYS A 34 -38.40 -31.31 -0.38
N ASP A 35 -37.64 -32.30 -0.84
CA ASP A 35 -38.13 -33.52 -1.49
C ASP A 35 -37.12 -34.67 -1.31
N LYS A 36 -37.36 -35.82 -1.94
CA LYS A 36 -36.44 -36.96 -2.00
C LYS A 36 -35.12 -36.56 -2.67
N PHE A 37 -34.03 -37.18 -2.24
CA PHE A 37 -32.67 -36.90 -2.72
C PHE A 37 -32.54 -36.95 -4.26
N SER A 38 -33.17 -37.92 -4.91
CA SER A 38 -33.14 -38.05 -6.37
C SER A 38 -33.73 -36.84 -7.10
N VAL A 39 -34.85 -36.30 -6.60
CA VAL A 39 -35.52 -35.12 -7.17
C VAL A 39 -34.65 -33.88 -6.98
N CYS A 40 -34.19 -33.62 -5.75
CA CYS A 40 -33.35 -32.46 -5.45
C CYS A 40 -32.00 -32.50 -6.18
N SER A 41 -31.41 -33.68 -6.36
CA SER A 41 -30.16 -33.84 -7.11
C SER A 41 -30.36 -33.61 -8.62
N GLY A 42 -31.52 -33.97 -9.15
CA GLY A 42 -31.91 -33.65 -10.53
C GLY A 42 -32.03 -32.15 -10.77
N GLU A 43 -32.77 -31.45 -9.92
CA GLU A 43 -32.96 -29.99 -10.01
C GLU A 43 -31.64 -29.22 -9.82
N ARG A 44 -30.79 -29.65 -8.87
CA ARG A 44 -29.44 -29.10 -8.71
C ARG A 44 -28.66 -29.16 -10.03
N SER A 45 -28.63 -30.33 -10.66
CA SER A 45 -27.89 -30.54 -11.91
C SER A 45 -28.43 -29.66 -13.05
N GLU A 46 -29.74 -29.41 -13.08
CA GLU A 46 -30.37 -28.55 -14.07
C GLU A 46 -30.04 -27.06 -13.86
N ILE A 47 -29.99 -26.59 -12.61
CA ILE A 47 -29.59 -25.22 -12.28
C ILE A 47 -28.12 -25.00 -12.64
N GLU A 48 -27.23 -25.90 -12.24
CA GLU A 48 -25.79 -25.81 -12.53
C GLU A 48 -25.57 -25.81 -14.05
N ARG A 49 -26.24 -26.69 -14.81
CA ARG A 49 -26.16 -26.74 -16.28
C ARG A 49 -26.72 -25.47 -16.95
N SER A 50 -27.83 -24.95 -16.45
CA SER A 50 -28.48 -23.75 -17.02
C SER A 50 -27.68 -22.48 -16.78
N THR A 51 -26.97 -22.40 -15.65
CA THR A 51 -26.18 -21.23 -15.27
C THR A 51 -24.79 -21.25 -15.89
N PHE A 52 -24.20 -22.44 -16.07
CA PHE A 52 -22.92 -22.60 -16.77
C PHE A 52 -22.96 -22.10 -18.22
N ARG A 53 -24.08 -22.31 -18.93
CA ARG A 53 -24.25 -21.90 -20.34
C ARG A 53 -24.16 -20.39 -20.60
N HIS A 54 -24.21 -19.55 -19.57
CA HIS A 54 -24.19 -18.09 -19.70
C HIS A 54 -22.80 -17.47 -19.43
N GLY A 55 -21.71 -18.26 -19.49
CA GLY A 55 -20.34 -17.76 -19.52
C GLY A 55 -19.72 -17.38 -18.17
N GLY A 56 -20.35 -17.77 -17.05
CA GLY A 56 -19.84 -17.55 -15.69
C GLY A 56 -19.75 -18.85 -14.88
N HIS A 57 -19.20 -18.77 -13.65
CA HIS A 57 -19.25 -19.89 -12.70
C HIS A 57 -20.71 -20.26 -12.41
N PRO A 58 -21.05 -21.57 -12.36
CA PRO A 58 -22.41 -22.00 -12.09
C PRO A 58 -22.85 -21.56 -10.69
N LEU A 59 -24.15 -21.32 -10.51
CA LEU A 59 -24.69 -21.02 -9.19
C LEU A 59 -24.43 -22.20 -8.24
N LYS A 60 -23.96 -21.90 -7.03
CA LYS A 60 -23.73 -22.92 -6.00
C LYS A 60 -25.07 -23.41 -5.44
N VAL A 61 -25.43 -24.65 -5.76
CA VAL A 61 -26.63 -25.31 -5.24
C VAL A 61 -26.22 -26.52 -4.40
N LEU A 62 -26.77 -26.64 -3.19
CA LEU A 62 -26.44 -27.71 -2.25
C LEU A 62 -27.70 -28.52 -1.91
N VAL A 63 -27.58 -29.85 -1.92
CA VAL A 63 -28.61 -30.76 -1.41
C VAL A 63 -28.19 -31.15 0.01
N MET A 64 -29.06 -30.88 0.98
CA MET A 64 -28.79 -31.09 2.40
C MET A 64 -29.96 -31.83 3.05
N HIS A 65 -29.69 -32.62 4.10
CA HIS A 65 -30.74 -33.22 4.90
C HIS A 65 -31.58 -32.13 5.59
N ALA A 66 -32.91 -32.30 5.57
CA ALA A 66 -33.86 -31.36 6.17
C ALA A 66 -33.53 -31.10 7.66
N HIS A 67 -33.11 -32.12 8.40
CA HIS A 67 -32.70 -32.00 9.80
C HIS A 67 -31.50 -31.06 9.98
N VAL A 68 -30.51 -31.10 9.09
CA VAL A 68 -29.33 -30.20 9.16
C VAL A 68 -29.76 -28.75 8.96
N VAL A 69 -30.64 -28.50 7.98
CA VAL A 69 -31.18 -27.15 7.71
C VAL A 69 -32.02 -26.65 8.89
N ALA A 70 -32.82 -27.53 9.51
CA ALA A 70 -33.59 -27.22 10.70
C ALA A 70 -32.69 -26.84 11.89
N HIS A 71 -31.64 -27.62 12.16
CA HIS A 71 -30.65 -27.32 13.22
C HIS A 71 -29.91 -26.00 12.96
N GLN A 72 -29.52 -25.73 11.72
CA GLN A 72 -28.88 -24.46 11.35
C GLN A 72 -29.82 -23.27 11.57
N THR A 73 -31.09 -23.39 11.18
CA THR A 73 -32.11 -22.35 11.41
C THR A 73 -32.38 -22.13 12.89
N TYR A 74 -32.45 -23.21 13.67
CA TYR A 74 -32.59 -23.13 15.12
C TYR A 74 -31.38 -22.44 15.77
N ALA A 75 -30.16 -22.79 15.36
CA ALA A 75 -28.94 -22.15 15.84
C ALA A 75 -28.92 -20.65 15.56
N LEU A 76 -29.37 -20.18 14.39
CA LEU A 76 -29.49 -18.75 14.11
C LEU A 76 -30.46 -18.04 15.08
N ARG A 77 -31.63 -18.65 15.33
CA ARG A 77 -32.61 -18.11 16.29
C ARG A 77 -32.03 -18.07 17.71
N LEU A 78 -31.26 -19.08 18.09
CA LEU A 78 -30.56 -19.11 19.38
C LEU A 78 -29.53 -17.99 19.47
N LEU A 79 -28.71 -17.77 18.44
CA LEU A 79 -27.73 -16.67 18.39
C LEU A 79 -28.42 -15.31 18.52
N ALA A 80 -29.54 -15.09 17.82
CA ALA A 80 -30.33 -13.87 17.94
C ALA A 80 -30.87 -13.68 19.37
N ARG A 81 -31.39 -14.75 19.99
CA ARG A 81 -31.88 -14.71 21.37
C ARG A 81 -30.78 -14.47 22.38
N MET A 82 -29.61 -15.09 22.19
CA MET A 82 -28.43 -14.86 23.03
C MET A 82 -27.98 -13.40 22.95
N ARG A 83 -27.90 -12.81 21.74
CA ARG A 83 -27.61 -11.39 21.57
C ARG A 83 -28.57 -10.50 22.38
N ASP A 84 -29.87 -10.79 22.33
CA ASP A 84 -30.88 -10.02 23.06
C ASP A 84 -30.83 -10.21 24.59
N LEU A 85 -30.25 -11.31 25.06
CA LEU A 85 -29.97 -11.53 26.49
C LEU A 85 -28.70 -10.79 26.93
N LEU A 86 -27.64 -10.86 26.12
CA LEU A 86 -26.36 -10.18 26.38
C LEU A 86 -26.48 -8.65 26.35
N SER A 87 -27.44 -8.10 25.60
CA SER A 87 -27.71 -6.66 25.60
C SER A 87 -28.26 -6.16 26.94
N ARG A 88 -28.86 -7.04 27.76
CA ARG A 88 -29.57 -6.67 29.00
C ARG A 88 -28.70 -6.70 30.26
N SER A 89 -27.63 -7.49 30.29
CA SER A 89 -26.84 -7.69 31.52
C SER A 89 -25.34 -7.78 31.27
N LYS A 90 -24.58 -6.95 31.99
CA LYS A 90 -23.10 -6.98 32.03
C LYS A 90 -22.57 -8.32 32.58
N VAL A 91 -23.24 -8.91 33.56
CA VAL A 91 -22.81 -10.19 34.17
C VAL A 91 -22.89 -11.31 33.15
N LEU A 92 -23.98 -11.36 32.37
CA LEU A 92 -24.12 -12.35 31.30
C LEU A 92 -23.05 -12.18 30.23
N ARG A 93 -22.68 -10.94 29.87
CA ARG A 93 -21.55 -10.66 28.95
C ARG A 93 -20.22 -11.17 29.49
N SER A 94 -19.96 -10.99 30.78
CA SER A 94 -18.75 -11.49 31.43
C SER A 94 -18.68 -13.02 31.38
N VAL A 95 -19.76 -13.71 31.74
CA VAL A 95 -19.84 -15.18 31.68
C VAL A 95 -19.70 -15.68 30.24
N PHE A 96 -20.40 -15.05 29.30
CA PHE A 96 -20.28 -15.36 27.88
C PHE A 96 -18.85 -15.23 27.37
N SER A 97 -18.17 -14.12 27.71
CA SER A 97 -16.77 -13.91 27.32
C SER A 97 -15.84 -14.98 27.90
N GLN A 98 -16.11 -15.46 29.12
CA GLN A 98 -15.31 -16.53 29.71
C GLN A 98 -15.53 -17.85 28.96
N VAL A 99 -16.78 -18.25 28.73
CA VAL A 99 -17.12 -19.49 28.02
C VAL A 99 -16.59 -19.49 26.59
N VAL A 100 -16.72 -18.38 25.88
CA VAL A 100 -16.26 -18.27 24.48
C VAL A 100 -14.74 -18.28 24.36
N TYR A 101 -14.04 -17.85 25.41
CA TYR A 101 -12.58 -17.83 25.47
C TYR A 101 -11.98 -19.12 26.05
N GLN A 102 -12.64 -19.76 27.01
CA GLN A 102 -12.16 -20.98 27.66
C GLN A 102 -12.11 -22.15 26.67
N SER A 103 -10.99 -22.88 26.70
CA SER A 103 -10.79 -24.14 25.99
C SER A 103 -11.00 -25.29 26.98
N ASP A 104 -12.15 -25.96 26.92
CA ASP A 104 -12.48 -27.06 27.85
C ASP A 104 -11.68 -28.35 27.60
N THR A 105 -10.99 -28.47 26.46
CA THR A 105 -10.14 -29.61 26.10
C THR A 105 -9.00 -29.10 25.19
N LYS A 106 -8.06 -29.95 24.76
CA LYS A 106 -6.86 -29.61 23.95
C LYS A 106 -7.11 -28.92 22.58
N ASP A 107 -8.31 -28.36 22.36
CA ASP A 107 -8.78 -27.72 21.15
C ASP A 107 -8.87 -26.19 21.26
N ILE A 108 -8.90 -25.58 20.07
CA ILE A 108 -9.09 -24.16 19.75
C ILE A 108 -10.33 -23.59 20.47
N SER A 109 -10.23 -22.40 21.07
CA SER A 109 -11.38 -21.75 21.74
C SER A 109 -12.54 -21.51 20.78
N ILE A 110 -13.77 -21.37 21.31
CA ILE A 110 -14.96 -21.08 20.48
C ILE A 110 -14.72 -19.82 19.65
N LEU A 111 -14.12 -18.78 20.26
CA LEU A 111 -13.73 -17.56 19.57
C LEU A 111 -12.80 -17.84 18.38
N GLU A 112 -11.68 -18.51 18.62
CA GLU A 112 -10.71 -18.82 17.56
C GLU A 112 -11.34 -19.70 16.47
N GLY A 113 -12.21 -20.64 16.84
CA GLY A 113 -12.91 -21.53 15.92
C GLY A 113 -13.87 -20.79 14.98
N ILE A 114 -14.59 -19.79 15.48
CA ILE A 114 -15.49 -18.96 14.67
C ILE A 114 -14.70 -18.01 13.77
N LEU A 115 -13.67 -17.33 14.31
CA LEU A 115 -12.83 -16.42 13.53
C LEU A 115 -12.20 -17.11 12.32
N ARG A 116 -11.69 -18.34 12.50
CA ARG A 116 -11.05 -19.13 11.44
C ARG A 116 -12.02 -19.78 10.46
N ARG A 117 -13.32 -19.81 10.77
CA ARG A 117 -14.34 -20.47 9.93
C ARG A 117 -15.40 -19.52 9.39
N ASP A 118 -15.25 -18.21 9.62
CA ASP A 118 -16.18 -17.18 9.14
C ASP A 118 -16.46 -17.30 7.64
N CYS A 119 -15.43 -17.51 6.83
CA CYS A 119 -15.54 -17.63 5.37
C CYS A 119 -16.39 -18.82 4.89
N PHE A 120 -16.56 -19.87 5.71
CA PHE A 120 -17.40 -21.03 5.38
C PHE A 120 -18.87 -20.84 5.73
N LEU A 121 -19.20 -19.79 6.50
CA LEU A 121 -20.57 -19.46 6.88
C LEU A 121 -21.26 -18.66 5.77
N TRP A 122 -22.59 -18.80 5.67
CA TRP A 122 -23.40 -17.96 4.78
C TRP A 122 -23.64 -16.59 5.41
N LYS A 123 -23.96 -15.59 4.58
CA LYS A 123 -24.14 -14.17 4.98
C LYS A 123 -24.92 -13.98 6.28
N SER A 124 -26.10 -14.60 6.43
CA SER A 124 -26.91 -14.46 7.66
C SER A 124 -26.19 -15.02 8.90
N ALA A 125 -25.54 -16.19 8.82
CA ALA A 125 -24.79 -16.72 9.96
C ALA A 125 -23.63 -15.83 10.39
N ARG A 126 -22.88 -15.25 9.44
CA ARG A 126 -21.81 -14.30 9.74
C ARG A 126 -22.32 -13.05 10.45
N VAL A 127 -23.43 -12.48 9.96
CA VAL A 127 -24.08 -11.32 10.57
C VAL A 127 -24.51 -11.61 12.02
N HIS A 128 -25.07 -12.79 12.29
CA HIS A 128 -25.47 -13.17 13.65
C HIS A 128 -24.26 -13.29 14.59
N TRP A 129 -23.19 -13.96 14.17
CA TRP A 129 -21.95 -14.07 14.96
C TRP A 129 -21.28 -12.71 15.20
N ARG A 130 -21.17 -11.88 14.16
CA ARG A 130 -20.62 -10.52 14.28
C ARG A 130 -21.40 -9.71 15.30
N ASN A 131 -22.74 -9.71 15.22
CA ASN A 131 -23.60 -8.99 16.16
C ASN A 131 -23.46 -9.55 17.59
N LEU A 132 -23.27 -10.86 17.73
CA LEU A 132 -23.03 -11.48 19.03
C LEU A 132 -21.68 -11.07 19.62
N PHE A 133 -20.60 -11.01 18.84
CA PHE A 133 -19.31 -10.49 19.32
C PHE A 133 -19.37 -9.01 19.69
N MET A 134 -20.03 -8.19 18.86
CA MET A 134 -20.25 -6.77 19.14
C MET A 134 -20.94 -6.56 20.49
N THR A 135 -22.01 -7.30 20.74
CA THR A 135 -22.79 -7.16 21.99
C THR A 135 -22.17 -7.88 23.17
N GLY A 136 -21.55 -9.03 22.96
CA GLY A 136 -21.08 -9.93 24.02
C GLY A 136 -19.63 -9.74 24.47
N MET A 137 -18.74 -9.26 23.59
CA MET A 137 -17.30 -9.14 23.89
C MET A 137 -16.75 -7.72 23.71
N LEU A 138 -17.34 -6.90 22.85
CA LEU A 138 -16.78 -5.59 22.48
C LEU A 138 -17.36 -4.41 23.29
N MET A 139 -18.20 -4.68 24.30
CA MET A 139 -18.72 -3.64 25.20
C MET A 139 -17.75 -3.33 26.34
N GLU A 140 -17.36 -4.34 27.12
CA GLU A 140 -16.48 -4.18 28.28
C GLU A 140 -14.99 -4.26 27.90
N TYR A 141 -14.17 -3.42 28.55
CA TYR A 141 -12.72 -3.35 28.27
C TYR A 141 -11.98 -4.70 28.45
N PRO A 142 -12.17 -5.49 29.52
CA PRO A 142 -11.45 -6.75 29.70
C PRO A 142 -11.74 -7.76 28.59
N SER A 143 -13.01 -7.97 28.27
CA SER A 143 -13.47 -8.86 27.19
C SER A 143 -12.99 -8.39 25.82
N LYS A 144 -13.05 -7.07 25.58
CA LYS A 144 -12.55 -6.44 24.34
C LYS A 144 -11.06 -6.66 24.16
N LYS A 145 -10.28 -6.54 25.24
CA LYS A 145 -8.83 -6.77 25.22
C LYS A 145 -8.51 -8.22 24.83
N LEU A 146 -9.19 -9.19 25.44
CA LEU A 146 -9.04 -10.61 25.09
C LEU A 146 -9.40 -10.88 23.62
N PHE A 147 -10.56 -10.39 23.18
CA PHE A 147 -10.99 -10.52 21.78
C PHE A 147 -9.95 -9.95 20.81
N ALA A 148 -9.44 -8.76 21.12
CA ALA A 148 -8.47 -8.07 20.29
C ALA A 148 -7.13 -8.81 20.16
N GLN A 149 -6.65 -9.43 21.24
CA GLN A 149 -5.44 -10.25 21.21
C GLN A 149 -5.62 -11.46 20.28
N VAL A 150 -6.73 -12.18 20.44
CA VAL A 150 -7.05 -13.36 19.63
C VAL A 150 -7.27 -12.98 18.16
N PHE A 151 -8.01 -11.90 17.91
CA PHE A 151 -8.23 -11.39 16.57
C PHE A 151 -6.92 -10.98 15.88
N THR A 152 -6.04 -10.26 16.58
CA THR A 152 -4.73 -9.83 16.04
C THR A 152 -3.83 -11.03 15.73
N LYS A 153 -3.81 -12.04 16.60
CA LYS A 153 -3.07 -13.30 16.40
C LYS A 153 -3.50 -14.03 15.12
N HIS A 154 -4.81 -14.02 14.81
CA HIS A 154 -5.37 -14.70 13.64
C HIS A 154 -5.65 -13.79 12.44
N TYR A 155 -5.25 -12.51 12.52
CA TYR A 155 -5.58 -11.50 11.53
C TYR A 155 -5.18 -11.92 10.10
N GLY A 156 -3.96 -12.46 9.94
CA GLY A 156 -3.48 -12.86 8.61
C GLY A 156 -4.31 -13.97 7.98
N THR A 157 -4.80 -14.93 8.76
CA THR A 157 -5.70 -16.00 8.26
C THR A 157 -7.05 -15.42 7.90
N VAL A 158 -7.67 -14.67 8.83
CA VAL A 158 -8.98 -14.02 8.62
C VAL A 158 -8.97 -13.16 7.35
N MET A 159 -7.90 -12.39 7.17
CA MET A 159 -7.79 -11.48 6.03
C MET A 159 -7.53 -12.22 4.72
N LYS A 160 -6.71 -13.28 4.71
CA LYS A 160 -6.50 -14.13 3.52
C LYS A 160 -7.78 -14.84 3.10
N ASP A 161 -8.55 -15.33 4.07
CA ASP A 161 -9.84 -15.93 3.80
C ASP A 161 -10.80 -14.90 3.20
N PHE A 162 -10.86 -13.68 3.77
CA PHE A 162 -11.63 -12.59 3.19
C PHE A 162 -11.17 -12.21 1.77
N ILE A 163 -9.86 -12.13 1.50
CA ILE A 163 -9.33 -11.78 0.16
C ILE A 163 -9.77 -12.78 -0.91
N ARG A 164 -9.85 -14.07 -0.55
CA ARG A 164 -10.28 -15.16 -1.44
C ARG A 164 -11.80 -15.31 -1.54
N ASP A 165 -12.53 -14.70 -0.62
CA ASP A 165 -13.99 -14.73 -0.56
C ASP A 165 -14.63 -13.72 -1.53
N ASP A 166 -15.88 -13.96 -1.91
CA ASP A 166 -16.69 -13.11 -2.80
C ASP A 166 -17.66 -12.17 -2.03
N HIS A 167 -17.85 -12.39 -0.73
CA HIS A 167 -18.73 -11.56 0.10
C HIS A 167 -18.18 -10.15 0.34
N ASP A 168 -19.08 -9.21 0.63
CA ASP A 168 -18.74 -7.85 1.06
C ASP A 168 -17.93 -7.86 2.37
N HIS A 169 -16.96 -6.95 2.49
CA HIS A 169 -16.20 -6.69 3.70
C HIS A 169 -17.11 -6.49 4.91
N LEU A 170 -18.21 -5.76 4.75
CA LEU A 170 -19.16 -5.48 5.82
C LEU A 170 -19.82 -6.74 6.40
N VAL A 171 -19.79 -7.88 5.72
CA VAL A 171 -20.35 -9.15 6.18
C VAL A 171 -19.30 -10.03 6.84
N SER A 172 -18.02 -9.87 6.46
CA SER A 172 -16.91 -10.64 7.03
C SER A 172 -16.58 -10.19 8.46
N VAL A 173 -16.10 -11.15 9.26
CA VAL A 173 -15.52 -10.86 10.58
C VAL A 173 -14.31 -9.93 10.52
N ALA A 174 -13.63 -9.83 9.36
CA ALA A 174 -12.56 -8.87 9.13
C ALA A 174 -13.00 -7.42 9.41
N SER A 175 -14.28 -7.08 9.15
CA SER A 175 -14.82 -5.74 9.42
C SER A 175 -14.82 -5.33 10.89
N LEU A 176 -14.64 -6.26 11.82
CA LEU A 176 -14.49 -5.94 13.25
C LEU A 176 -13.16 -5.27 13.58
N SER A 177 -12.20 -5.25 12.64
CA SER A 177 -10.93 -4.54 12.78
C SER A 177 -11.11 -3.09 13.23
N VAL A 178 -12.09 -2.37 12.65
CA VAL A 178 -12.38 -0.97 13.00
C VAL A 178 -12.79 -0.81 14.46
N GLN A 179 -13.42 -1.81 15.07
CA GLN A 179 -13.88 -1.75 16.47
C GLN A 179 -12.75 -2.02 17.46
N ILE A 180 -11.68 -2.68 16.99
CA ILE A 180 -10.53 -3.07 17.79
C ILE A 180 -9.40 -2.04 17.64
N PHE A 181 -9.04 -1.71 16.40
CA PHE A 181 -7.85 -0.95 16.07
C PHE A 181 -8.03 0.57 16.17
N THR A 182 -9.24 1.06 16.46
CA THR A 182 -9.49 2.49 16.70
C THR A 182 -9.42 2.89 18.17
N ALA A 183 -9.36 1.93 19.10
CA ALA A 183 -9.34 2.20 20.54
C ALA A 183 -7.91 2.53 21.03
N PRO A 184 -7.56 3.80 21.37
CA PRO A 184 -6.17 4.23 21.56
C PRO A 184 -5.36 3.40 22.56
N THR A 185 -5.94 3.11 23.73
CA THR A 185 -5.28 2.32 24.78
C THR A 185 -5.04 0.87 24.35
N LEU A 186 -5.96 0.32 23.56
CA LEU A 186 -5.89 -1.05 23.09
C LEU A 186 -4.88 -1.18 21.96
N THR A 187 -4.93 -0.27 21.00
CA THR A 187 -3.99 -0.18 19.88
C THR A 187 -2.54 -0.11 20.33
N ARG A 188 -2.22 0.78 21.29
CA ARG A 188 -0.86 0.86 21.88
C ARG A 188 -0.48 -0.44 22.59
N TYR A 189 -1.41 -1.05 23.32
CA TYR A 189 -1.20 -2.33 23.98
C TYR A 189 -0.90 -3.46 22.97
N LEU A 190 -1.65 -3.54 21.89
CA LEU A 190 -1.51 -4.55 20.83
C LEU A 190 -0.19 -4.41 20.07
N ILE A 191 0.25 -3.18 19.78
CA ILE A 191 1.56 -2.96 19.14
C ILE A 191 2.70 -3.37 20.10
N ALA A 192 2.58 -3.05 21.39
CA ALA A 192 3.63 -3.34 22.36
C ALA A 192 3.73 -4.82 22.78
N HIS A 193 2.61 -5.55 22.85
CA HIS A 193 2.55 -6.90 23.47
C HIS A 193 1.97 -7.99 22.56
N SER A 194 1.49 -7.65 21.37
CA SER A 194 0.88 -8.61 20.44
C SER A 194 1.41 -8.42 19.01
N ASP A 195 2.52 -7.69 18.86
CA ASP A 195 3.23 -7.40 17.61
C ASP A 195 2.29 -7.00 16.46
N ALA A 196 1.22 -6.24 16.75
CA ALA A 196 0.08 -6.09 15.83
C ALA A 196 0.44 -5.62 14.41
N LEU A 197 1.48 -4.81 14.25
CA LEU A 197 1.93 -4.35 12.93
C LEU A 197 2.48 -5.50 12.07
N TYR A 198 3.08 -6.52 12.68
CA TYR A 198 3.64 -7.67 11.99
C TYR A 198 2.60 -8.47 11.19
N PRO A 199 1.54 -9.06 11.78
CA PRO A 199 0.58 -9.85 11.02
C PRO A 199 -0.15 -9.01 9.96
N LEU A 200 -0.41 -7.72 10.20
CA LEU A 200 -1.02 -6.83 9.21
C LEU A 200 -0.10 -6.63 8.00
N ILE A 201 1.08 -6.06 8.21
CA ILE A 201 1.98 -5.69 7.11
C ILE A 201 2.53 -6.95 6.43
N ASN A 202 2.86 -8.01 7.17
CA ASN A 202 3.32 -9.27 6.59
C ASN A 202 2.25 -9.93 5.71
N THR A 203 0.98 -9.86 6.10
CA THR A 203 -0.12 -10.35 5.25
C THR A 203 -0.21 -9.55 3.97
N PHE A 204 -0.18 -8.22 4.05
CA PHE A 204 -0.20 -7.36 2.86
C PHE A 204 1.00 -7.61 1.95
N LEU A 205 2.21 -7.71 2.51
CA LEU A 205 3.43 -8.07 1.77
C LEU A 205 3.28 -9.41 1.04
N SER A 206 2.64 -10.41 1.65
CA SER A 206 2.41 -11.71 1.01
C SER A 206 1.46 -11.64 -0.19
N GLU A 207 0.57 -10.63 -0.24
CA GLU A 207 -0.31 -10.37 -1.39
C GLU A 207 0.36 -9.48 -2.44
N CYS A 208 1.37 -8.71 -2.05
CA CYS A 208 2.21 -7.91 -2.95
C CYS A 208 3.28 -8.77 -3.66
N ALA A 209 3.88 -9.75 -2.98
CA ALA A 209 5.00 -10.52 -3.50
C ALA A 209 4.74 -11.23 -4.85
N PRO A 210 3.54 -11.82 -5.12
CA PRO A 210 3.23 -12.42 -6.42
C PRO A 210 3.11 -11.40 -7.55
N LYS A 211 3.02 -10.11 -7.25
CA LYS A 211 2.92 -9.00 -8.21
C LYS A 211 4.25 -8.28 -8.41
N CYS A 212 5.34 -8.83 -7.91
CA CYS A 212 6.66 -8.26 -8.13
C CYS A 212 7.31 -8.80 -9.40
N ASN A 213 7.97 -7.91 -10.13
CA ASN A 213 8.84 -8.26 -11.24
C ASN A 213 10.16 -8.88 -10.74
N ARG A 214 11.05 -9.22 -11.68
CA ARG A 214 12.37 -9.85 -11.38
C ARG A 214 13.29 -8.98 -10.51
N GLU A 215 13.08 -7.66 -10.51
CA GLU A 215 13.83 -6.70 -9.70
C GLU A 215 13.21 -6.49 -8.30
N GLY A 216 12.14 -7.23 -7.97
CA GLY A 216 11.41 -7.09 -6.71
C GLY A 216 10.54 -5.83 -6.64
N LYS A 217 10.21 -5.21 -7.78
CA LYS A 217 9.33 -4.03 -7.87
C LYS A 217 7.91 -4.44 -8.20
N LEU A 218 6.92 -3.78 -7.61
CA LEU A 218 5.52 -4.02 -7.94
C LEU A 218 5.23 -3.65 -9.40
N GLU A 219 4.52 -4.52 -10.11
CA GLU A 219 4.12 -4.33 -11.50
C GLU A 219 2.64 -4.70 -11.65
N PHE A 220 1.85 -3.78 -12.23
CA PHE A 220 0.41 -3.96 -12.40
C PHE A 220 0.05 -4.08 -13.88
N GLU A 221 -0.66 -5.16 -14.22
CA GLU A 221 -1.15 -5.38 -15.59
C GLU A 221 -2.53 -4.73 -15.83
N ARG A 222 -2.68 -4.06 -16.98
CA ARG A 222 -3.85 -3.23 -17.34
C ARG A 222 -5.18 -3.98 -17.49
N ASN A 223 -5.15 -5.31 -17.64
CA ASN A 223 -6.35 -6.13 -17.82
C ASN A 223 -6.42 -7.35 -16.89
N ALA A 224 -5.53 -7.43 -15.89
CA ALA A 224 -5.56 -8.54 -14.94
C ALA A 224 -6.68 -8.35 -13.91
N PRO A 225 -7.40 -9.42 -13.51
CA PRO A 225 -8.38 -9.36 -12.45
C PRO A 225 -7.72 -9.00 -11.11
N ASN A 226 -7.75 -7.72 -10.76
CA ASN A 226 -7.18 -7.18 -9.52
C ASN A 226 -8.16 -7.17 -8.33
N ALA A 227 -9.23 -7.97 -8.38
CA ALA A 227 -10.25 -7.99 -7.33
C ALA A 227 -9.68 -8.40 -5.96
N THR A 228 -8.85 -9.44 -5.93
CA THR A 228 -8.16 -9.91 -4.71
C THR A 228 -7.22 -8.84 -4.15
N PHE A 229 -6.46 -8.16 -5.01
CA PHE A 229 -5.56 -7.09 -4.58
C PHE A 229 -6.32 -5.86 -4.04
N LYS A 230 -7.43 -5.48 -4.68
CA LYS A 230 -8.34 -4.44 -4.15
C LYS A 230 -8.89 -4.81 -2.77
N ARG A 231 -9.16 -6.09 -2.51
CA ARG A 231 -9.56 -6.59 -1.18
C ARG A 231 -8.39 -6.57 -0.18
N ALA A 232 -7.18 -6.91 -0.61
CA ALA A 232 -5.98 -6.84 0.25
C ALA A 232 -5.71 -5.41 0.73
N GLN A 233 -6.06 -4.39 -0.06
CA GLN A 233 -5.91 -2.99 0.32
C GLN A 233 -6.74 -2.58 1.56
N TYR A 234 -7.72 -3.39 2.01
CA TYR A 234 -8.39 -3.13 3.29
C TYR A 234 -7.43 -3.19 4.50
N ILE A 235 -6.33 -3.94 4.38
CA ILE A 235 -5.27 -3.99 5.40
C ILE A 235 -4.66 -2.59 5.63
N LEU A 236 -4.59 -1.74 4.59
CA LEU A 236 -4.05 -0.39 4.72
C LEU A 236 -4.98 0.52 5.53
N TYR A 237 -6.30 0.31 5.48
CA TYR A 237 -7.24 1.01 6.36
C TYR A 237 -7.09 0.55 7.81
N ASP A 238 -6.92 -0.76 8.04
CA ASP A 238 -6.70 -1.32 9.37
C ASP A 238 -5.40 -0.83 10.00
N LEU A 239 -4.34 -0.75 9.20
CA LEU A 239 -3.06 -0.18 9.59
C LEU A 239 -3.20 1.31 9.95
N LYS A 240 -3.98 2.07 9.18
CA LYS A 240 -4.28 3.48 9.50
C LYS A 240 -5.02 3.59 10.84
N TYR A 241 -5.98 2.72 11.14
CA TYR A 241 -6.67 2.71 12.44
C TYR A 241 -5.68 2.53 13.59
N LEU A 242 -4.78 1.53 13.50
CA LEU A 242 -3.73 1.30 14.51
C LEU A 242 -2.81 2.53 14.70
N LEU A 243 -2.51 3.24 13.63
CA LEU A 243 -1.56 4.35 13.70
C LEU A 243 -2.20 5.69 14.05
N THR A 244 -3.54 5.78 14.11
CA THR A 244 -4.21 7.07 14.37
C THR A 244 -3.92 7.60 15.79
N SER A 245 -3.67 6.69 16.75
CA SER A 245 -3.45 7.04 18.16
C SER A 245 -1.98 7.30 18.53
N VAL A 246 -1.38 8.33 17.93
CA VAL A 246 0.04 8.71 18.14
C VAL A 246 0.41 8.72 19.64
N PRO A 247 1.46 7.98 20.06
CA PRO A 247 1.83 7.84 21.46
C PRO A 247 2.50 9.10 22.01
N THR A 248 2.14 9.48 23.22
CA THR A 248 2.82 10.53 24.00
C THR A 248 3.85 9.95 24.97
N THR A 249 3.67 8.69 25.36
CA THR A 249 4.53 7.95 26.29
C THR A 249 5.02 6.67 25.62
N TRP A 250 6.31 6.40 25.72
CA TRP A 250 6.96 5.25 25.08
C TRP A 250 7.53 4.28 26.11
N THR A 251 7.21 2.99 25.91
CA THR A 251 7.85 1.87 26.61
C THR A 251 8.77 1.13 25.64
N ASP A 252 9.73 0.36 26.15
CA ASP A 252 10.64 -0.39 25.28
C ASP A 252 9.93 -1.46 24.45
N ALA A 253 8.89 -2.07 25.02
CA ALA A 253 8.00 -2.98 24.29
C ALA A 253 7.31 -2.28 23.11
N LEU A 254 6.78 -1.06 23.32
CA LEU A 254 6.16 -0.27 22.26
C LEU A 254 7.17 0.15 21.19
N ARG A 255 8.37 0.60 21.58
CA ARG A 255 9.45 0.94 20.64
C ARG A 255 9.82 -0.27 19.79
N LYS A 256 10.00 -1.44 20.40
CA LYS A 256 10.35 -2.68 19.70
C LYS A 256 9.26 -3.10 18.70
N GLY A 257 8.00 -3.17 19.14
CA GLY A 257 6.88 -3.57 18.28
C GLY A 257 6.65 -2.59 17.13
N PHE A 258 6.75 -1.28 17.38
CA PHE A 258 6.66 -0.26 16.33
C PHE A 258 7.79 -0.39 15.31
N LEU A 259 9.05 -0.48 15.76
CA LEU A 259 10.21 -0.53 14.87
C LEU A 259 10.27 -1.83 14.05
N GLN A 260 9.78 -2.94 14.59
CA GLN A 260 9.60 -4.18 13.82
C GLN A 260 8.59 -3.98 12.67
N GLY A 261 7.43 -3.39 12.98
CA GLY A 261 6.44 -3.04 11.95
C GLY A 261 6.98 -2.04 10.93
N PHE A 262 7.72 -1.03 11.38
CA PHE A 262 8.38 -0.04 10.51
C PHE A 262 9.36 -0.71 9.54
N SER A 263 10.14 -1.70 9.99
CA SER A 263 11.04 -2.45 9.10
C SER A 263 10.29 -3.20 8.01
N LEU A 264 9.09 -3.73 8.29
CA LEU A 264 8.25 -4.38 7.27
C LEU A 264 7.63 -3.35 6.31
N LEU A 265 7.23 -2.19 6.83
CA LEU A 265 6.78 -1.09 5.97
C LEU A 265 7.90 -0.67 5.02
N LEU A 266 9.14 -0.56 5.49
CA LEU A 266 10.27 -0.24 4.61
C LEU A 266 10.42 -1.27 3.50
N SER A 267 10.24 -2.56 3.77
CA SER A 267 10.21 -3.59 2.73
C SER A 267 9.11 -3.34 1.70
N LEU A 268 7.91 -2.96 2.15
CA LEU A 268 6.82 -2.57 1.24
C LEU A 268 7.23 -1.37 0.39
N LEU A 269 7.73 -0.29 1.00
CA LEU A 269 8.14 0.92 0.27
C LEU A 269 9.31 0.63 -0.69
N THR A 270 10.21 -0.32 -0.39
CA THR A 270 11.26 -0.77 -1.31
C THR A 270 10.68 -1.40 -2.58
N MET A 271 9.57 -2.14 -2.48
CA MET A 271 8.88 -2.72 -3.65
C MET A 271 8.25 -1.63 -4.53
N LEU A 272 7.86 -0.49 -3.93
CA LEU A 272 7.31 0.66 -4.67
C LEU A 272 8.38 1.64 -5.16
N GLN A 273 9.55 1.67 -4.54
CA GLN A 273 10.62 2.61 -4.87
C GLN A 273 11.17 2.33 -6.27
N GLY A 274 10.91 3.23 -7.22
CA GLY A 274 11.36 3.12 -8.59
C GLY A 274 10.52 2.16 -9.45
N MET A 275 9.33 1.76 -8.99
CA MET A 275 8.43 0.92 -9.79
C MET A 275 7.84 1.68 -10.99
N ASP A 276 7.32 0.96 -11.98
CA ASP A 276 6.77 1.53 -13.22
C ASP A 276 7.66 2.60 -13.90
N PRO A 277 8.95 2.32 -14.16
CA PRO A 277 9.83 3.29 -14.79
C PRO A 277 9.40 3.54 -16.25
N VAL A 278 9.44 4.81 -16.67
CA VAL A 278 9.06 5.24 -18.02
C VAL A 278 10.27 5.76 -18.76
N THR A 279 10.47 5.29 -20.00
CA THR A 279 11.49 5.80 -20.92
C THR A 279 10.84 6.61 -22.03
N ARG A 280 11.46 7.72 -22.43
CA ARG A 280 10.94 8.62 -23.45
C ARG A 280 10.85 7.95 -24.82
N GLN A 281 9.70 8.11 -25.49
CA GLN A 281 9.50 7.61 -26.85
C GLN A 281 9.89 8.65 -27.91
N THR A 282 10.88 8.33 -28.74
CA THR A 282 11.37 9.21 -29.82
C THR A 282 10.97 8.77 -31.23
N GLY A 283 10.49 7.54 -31.39
CA GLY A 283 10.05 6.98 -32.67
C GLY A 283 8.53 7.03 -32.85
N GLN A 284 7.92 5.87 -33.03
CA GLN A 284 6.46 5.71 -33.10
C GLN A 284 5.80 6.04 -31.75
N HIS A 285 4.50 6.37 -31.81
CA HIS A 285 3.70 6.55 -30.61
C HIS A 285 3.53 5.22 -29.88
N MET A 286 3.51 5.23 -28.55
CA MET A 286 3.25 4.03 -27.77
C MET A 286 1.83 3.50 -28.05
N GLU A 287 1.72 2.28 -28.56
CA GLU A 287 0.43 1.66 -28.90
C GLU A 287 -0.29 1.08 -27.67
N TYR A 288 0.48 0.50 -26.73
CA TYR A 288 -0.02 -0.09 -25.50
C TYR A 288 0.44 0.71 -24.29
N GLU A 289 -0.50 1.34 -23.59
CA GLU A 289 -0.16 2.09 -22.37
C GLU A 289 -0.18 1.19 -21.12
N PRO A 290 0.77 1.38 -20.18
CA PRO A 290 0.80 0.64 -18.93
C PRO A 290 -0.37 1.04 -18.00
N ASP A 291 -0.67 0.18 -17.03
CA ASP A 291 -1.61 0.52 -15.96
C ASP A 291 -0.95 1.52 -15.00
N TRP A 292 -1.48 2.73 -14.94
CA TRP A 292 -1.02 3.75 -14.00
C TRP A 292 -1.97 3.88 -12.80
N GLU A 293 -3.21 3.41 -12.91
CA GLU A 293 -4.25 3.65 -11.91
C GLU A 293 -4.02 2.81 -10.65
N SER A 294 -3.65 1.53 -10.79
CA SER A 294 -3.43 0.64 -9.64
C SER A 294 -2.29 1.14 -8.75
N ALA A 295 -1.19 1.59 -9.36
CA ALA A 295 -0.03 2.16 -8.69
C ALA A 295 -0.37 3.42 -7.88
N PHE A 296 -1.11 4.36 -8.48
CA PHE A 296 -1.55 5.59 -7.80
C PHE A 296 -2.60 5.33 -6.72
N ASN A 297 -3.55 4.42 -6.96
CA ASN A 297 -4.52 4.02 -5.96
C ASN A 297 -3.85 3.41 -4.72
N LEU A 298 -2.80 2.62 -4.91
CA LEU A 298 -1.99 2.11 -3.80
C LEU A 298 -1.29 3.24 -3.05
N HIS A 299 -0.66 4.19 -3.76
CA HIS A 299 -0.03 5.37 -3.16
C HIS A 299 -1.03 6.18 -2.32
N LEU A 300 -2.22 6.47 -2.85
CA LEU A 300 -3.27 7.22 -2.16
C LEU A 300 -3.67 6.57 -0.83
N LYS A 301 -3.79 5.24 -0.80
CA LYS A 301 -4.11 4.50 0.42
C LYS A 301 -2.95 4.48 1.41
N LEU A 302 -1.72 4.39 0.91
CA LEU A 302 -0.51 4.33 1.72
C LEU A 302 -0.10 5.70 2.29
N ALA A 303 -0.43 6.79 1.61
CA ALA A 303 -0.10 8.17 2.02
C ALA A 303 -0.52 8.46 3.46
N GLY A 304 -1.75 8.10 3.84
CA GLY A 304 -2.24 8.30 5.21
C GLY A 304 -1.52 7.45 6.25
N VAL A 305 -1.05 6.26 5.88
CA VAL A 305 -0.25 5.39 6.76
C VAL A 305 1.15 5.98 6.95
N VAL A 306 1.79 6.43 5.86
CA VAL A 306 3.14 7.01 5.89
C VAL A 306 3.17 8.28 6.72
N ALA A 307 2.19 9.18 6.55
CA ALA A 307 2.07 10.39 7.35
C ALA A 307 1.97 10.07 8.86
N LEU A 308 1.09 9.13 9.25
CA LEU A 308 0.97 8.71 10.65
C LEU A 308 2.26 8.07 11.18
N ILE A 309 2.98 7.30 10.35
CA ILE A 309 4.27 6.72 10.76
C ILE A 309 5.32 7.80 11.00
N ILE A 310 5.36 8.84 10.17
CA ILE A 310 6.21 10.00 10.39
C ILE A 310 5.85 10.68 11.71
N ASP A 311 4.55 10.88 12.00
CA ASP A 311 4.08 11.46 13.25
C ASP A 311 4.51 10.62 14.47
N TRP A 312 4.38 9.29 14.40
CA TRP A 312 4.86 8.39 15.44
C TRP A 312 6.36 8.53 15.67
N CYS A 313 7.15 8.45 14.60
CA CYS A 313 8.59 8.63 14.66
C CYS A 313 8.97 9.97 15.29
N ALA A 314 8.23 11.05 14.97
CA ALA A 314 8.51 12.39 15.46
C ALA A 314 8.35 12.54 16.99
N THR A 315 7.63 11.64 17.67
CA THR A 315 7.37 11.75 19.12
C THR A 315 8.46 11.18 20.02
N ASP A 316 9.37 10.34 19.51
CA ASP A 316 10.42 9.70 20.32
C ASP A 316 11.76 9.72 19.60
N ARG A 317 12.78 10.25 20.29
CA ARG A 317 14.14 10.41 19.75
C ARG A 317 14.75 9.09 19.28
N VAL A 318 14.60 8.02 20.06
CA VAL A 318 15.21 6.71 19.74
C VAL A 318 14.54 6.10 18.52
N VAL A 319 13.21 6.19 18.45
CA VAL A 319 12.44 5.71 17.30
C VAL A 319 12.81 6.50 16.05
N LEU A 320 12.84 7.83 16.11
CA LEU A 320 13.23 8.69 14.98
C LEU A 320 14.62 8.33 14.46
N ILE A 321 15.60 8.17 15.35
CA ILE A 321 16.98 7.82 14.97
C ILE A 321 17.02 6.49 14.22
N LYS A 322 16.38 5.45 14.78
CA LYS A 322 16.36 4.11 14.19
C LYS A 322 15.60 4.10 12.87
N ALA A 323 14.48 4.81 12.78
CA ALA A 323 13.67 4.92 11.57
C ALA A 323 14.41 5.65 10.44
N TYR A 324 15.05 6.79 10.76
CA TYR A 324 15.84 7.57 9.80
C TYR A 324 17.03 6.76 9.27
N ARG A 325 17.80 6.14 10.16
CA ARG A 325 18.95 5.26 9.81
C ARG A 325 18.50 4.09 8.94
N ALA A 326 17.40 3.42 9.29
CA ALA A 326 16.87 2.30 8.51
C ALA A 326 16.39 2.73 7.11
N THR A 327 15.76 3.91 7.00
CA THR A 327 15.34 4.48 5.72
C THR A 327 16.55 4.80 4.83
N LEU A 328 17.60 5.44 5.38
CA LEU A 328 18.84 5.71 4.65
C LEU A 328 19.50 4.43 4.15
N LYS A 329 19.52 3.38 4.97
CA LYS A 329 20.06 2.07 4.59
C LYS A 329 19.28 1.48 3.41
N LYS A 330 17.95 1.48 3.47
CA LYS A 330 17.09 0.97 2.38
C LYS A 330 17.20 1.77 1.10
N LEU A 331 17.41 3.09 1.19
CA LEU A 331 17.66 3.93 0.03
C LEU A 331 18.99 3.59 -0.66
N HIS A 332 20.06 3.43 0.13
CA HIS A 332 21.35 3.01 -0.39
C HIS A 332 21.25 1.65 -1.10
N GLU A 333 20.62 0.65 -0.46
CA GLU A 333 20.38 -0.67 -1.06
C GLU A 333 19.58 -0.58 -2.38
N ALA A 334 18.51 0.23 -2.42
CA ALA A 334 17.68 0.39 -3.61
C ALA A 334 18.43 1.02 -4.79
N GLN A 335 19.41 1.90 -4.51
CA GLN A 335 20.22 2.56 -5.53
C GLN A 335 21.33 1.66 -6.06
N SER A 336 21.90 0.79 -5.23
CA SER A 336 22.88 -0.22 -5.68
C SER A 336 22.27 -1.25 -6.63
N ILE A 337 21.01 -1.62 -6.43
CA ILE A 337 20.31 -2.60 -7.28
C ILE A 337 20.00 -2.02 -8.66
N GLY A 338 19.60 -0.74 -8.75
CA GLY A 338 19.28 -0.08 -10.03
C GLY A 338 20.49 0.30 -10.90
N ALA A 339 21.72 0.15 -10.40
CA ALA A 339 22.95 0.41 -11.14
C ALA A 339 23.51 -0.82 -11.88
N ALA A 340 22.95 -2.02 -11.65
CA ALA A 340 23.39 -3.23 -12.34
C ALA A 340 22.79 -3.28 -13.75
N GLN A 341 23.57 -2.89 -14.76
CA GLN A 341 23.27 -3.29 -16.14
C GLN A 341 23.37 -4.82 -16.27
N PRO A 342 22.56 -5.47 -17.12
CA PRO A 342 22.70 -6.90 -17.39
C PRO A 342 24.04 -7.14 -18.10
N GLY A 343 25.07 -7.53 -17.35
CA GLY A 343 26.41 -7.80 -17.87
C GLY A 343 27.58 -7.57 -16.89
N GLU A 344 27.39 -6.77 -15.83
CA GLU A 344 28.47 -6.39 -14.89
C GLU A 344 28.13 -6.78 -13.43
N ALA A 345 27.62 -7.99 -13.22
CA ALA A 345 27.09 -8.44 -11.93
C ALA A 345 28.16 -8.83 -10.87
N GLU A 346 29.44 -8.49 -11.05
CA GLU A 346 30.51 -8.95 -10.14
C GLU A 346 31.15 -7.87 -9.24
N ALA A 347 30.83 -6.58 -9.39
CA ALA A 347 31.35 -5.55 -8.48
C ALA A 347 30.37 -5.24 -7.34
N LYS A 348 30.31 -6.12 -6.33
CA LYS A 348 29.72 -5.79 -5.03
C LYS A 348 30.49 -4.61 -4.41
N GLY A 349 29.87 -3.43 -4.39
CA GLY A 349 30.40 -2.24 -3.71
C GLY A 349 30.73 -1.04 -4.60
N SER A 350 30.16 -0.92 -5.80
CA SER A 350 30.36 0.27 -6.64
C SER A 350 29.78 1.52 -5.97
N VAL A 351 30.67 2.36 -5.43
CA VAL A 351 30.40 3.77 -5.12
C VAL A 351 29.95 4.42 -6.41
N VAL A 352 28.81 5.12 -6.40
CA VAL A 352 28.37 5.89 -7.57
C VAL A 352 29.42 6.95 -7.88
N VAL A 353 30.33 6.67 -8.81
CA VAL A 353 31.39 7.58 -9.21
C VAL A 353 30.76 8.66 -10.09
N GLY A 354 30.75 9.90 -9.59
CA GLY A 354 30.34 11.06 -10.38
C GLY A 354 31.42 11.45 -11.38
N GLU A 355 31.03 11.87 -12.57
CA GLU A 355 31.93 12.54 -13.52
C GLU A 355 32.14 13.99 -13.06
N ALA A 356 33.38 14.48 -13.13
CA ALA A 356 33.66 15.88 -12.83
C ALA A 356 33.00 16.75 -13.91
N VAL A 357 32.12 17.66 -13.48
CA VAL A 357 31.47 18.64 -14.34
C VAL A 357 31.92 20.03 -13.90
N GLU A 358 32.44 20.80 -14.85
CA GLU A 358 32.93 22.15 -14.62
C GLU A 358 31.96 23.18 -15.22
N VAL A 359 31.68 24.23 -14.46
CA VAL A 359 30.89 25.38 -14.87
C VAL A 359 31.57 26.64 -14.34
N GLY A 360 32.13 27.46 -15.22
CA GLY A 360 32.94 28.61 -14.81
C GLY A 360 34.19 28.15 -14.04
N GLU A 361 34.40 28.71 -12.85
CA GLU A 361 35.53 28.37 -11.96
C GLU A 361 35.19 27.27 -10.94
N HIS A 362 34.00 26.67 -11.03
CA HIS A 362 33.49 25.70 -10.06
C HIS A 362 33.37 24.31 -10.69
N SER A 363 33.56 23.27 -9.88
CA SER A 363 33.43 21.86 -10.31
C SER A 363 32.65 21.02 -9.30
N ALA A 364 31.92 20.02 -9.78
CA ALA A 364 31.19 19.08 -8.94
C ALA A 364 31.18 17.66 -9.53
N ALA A 365 31.23 16.65 -8.67
CA ALA A 365 31.19 15.24 -9.07
C ALA A 365 29.75 14.78 -9.35
N CYS A 366 29.30 14.89 -10.59
CA CYS A 366 27.93 14.64 -10.98
C CYS A 366 27.67 13.19 -11.41
N ILE A 367 26.62 12.56 -10.86
CA ILE A 367 26.16 11.23 -11.31
C ILE A 367 25.75 11.28 -12.79
N LYS A 368 26.21 10.33 -13.61
CA LYS A 368 25.84 10.27 -15.03
C LYS A 368 24.44 9.69 -15.20
N PHE A 369 23.49 10.50 -15.65
CA PHE A 369 22.13 10.05 -15.93
C PHE A 369 21.45 11.00 -16.92
N ASP A 370 20.99 10.49 -18.06
CA ASP A 370 20.23 11.27 -19.05
C ASP A 370 18.75 10.92 -18.98
N VAL A 371 17.97 11.84 -18.41
CA VAL A 371 16.51 11.71 -18.27
C VAL A 371 15.80 11.57 -19.62
N ALA A 372 16.39 12.11 -20.71
CA ALA A 372 15.75 12.04 -22.02
C ALA A 372 15.89 10.66 -22.70
N SER A 373 16.72 9.76 -22.16
CA SER A 373 16.99 8.43 -22.75
C SER A 373 16.91 7.28 -21.75
N GLN A 374 17.07 7.53 -20.46
CA GLN A 374 17.05 6.50 -19.41
C GLN A 374 15.69 6.42 -18.68
N PRO A 375 15.35 5.27 -18.09
CA PRO A 375 14.07 5.08 -17.41
C PRO A 375 13.94 5.93 -16.13
N VAL A 376 12.82 6.63 -15.96
CA VAL A 376 12.52 7.44 -14.76
C VAL A 376 11.16 7.06 -14.19
N SER A 377 11.09 6.92 -12.87
CA SER A 377 9.86 6.62 -12.14
C SER A 377 9.42 7.82 -11.29
N VAL A 378 8.11 8.07 -11.25
CA VAL A 378 7.48 9.02 -10.32
C VAL A 378 7.20 8.43 -8.93
N HIS A 379 7.38 7.12 -8.77
CA HIS A 379 7.08 6.39 -7.53
C HIS A 379 8.34 6.31 -6.65
N LEU A 380 8.51 7.31 -5.77
CA LEU A 380 9.70 7.44 -4.91
C LEU A 380 9.37 7.46 -3.40
N PRO A 381 8.56 6.52 -2.87
CA PRO A 381 8.07 6.59 -1.50
C PRO A 381 9.16 6.48 -0.41
N LEU A 382 10.27 5.79 -0.62
CA LEU A 382 11.37 5.76 0.37
C LEU A 382 12.07 7.12 0.45
N SER A 383 12.31 7.75 -0.70
CA SER A 383 12.92 9.08 -0.77
C SER A 383 12.04 10.11 -0.05
N ARG A 384 10.71 10.00 -0.24
CA ARG A 384 9.71 10.88 0.36
C ARG A 384 9.51 10.62 1.85
N LEU A 385 9.57 9.37 2.29
CA LEU A 385 9.58 9.03 3.72
C LEU A 385 10.81 9.67 4.40
N LEU A 386 11.99 9.59 3.79
CA LEU A 386 13.19 10.23 4.32
C LEU A 386 12.99 11.75 4.48
N ALA A 387 12.44 12.41 3.45
CA ALA A 387 12.12 13.83 3.50
C ALA A 387 11.18 14.17 4.66
N GLY A 388 10.14 13.36 4.86
CA GLY A 388 9.19 13.54 5.96
C GLY A 388 9.80 13.35 7.35
N LEU A 389 10.63 12.32 7.53
CA LEU A 389 11.35 12.11 8.79
C LEU A 389 12.38 13.21 9.05
N HIS A 390 13.05 13.71 8.00
CA HIS A 390 14.10 14.73 8.11
C HIS A 390 13.58 16.02 8.76
N LEU A 391 12.34 16.43 8.44
CA LEU A 391 11.70 17.62 9.01
C LEU A 391 11.54 17.56 10.54
N HIS A 392 11.64 16.38 11.16
CA HIS A 392 11.50 16.21 12.61
C HIS A 392 12.83 16.06 13.36
N LEU A 393 13.98 16.02 12.67
CA LEU A 393 15.28 15.87 13.32
C LEU A 393 15.57 17.01 14.31
N HIS A 394 15.30 18.25 13.91
CA HIS A 394 15.56 19.43 14.74
C HIS A 394 14.83 19.38 16.10
N LYS A 395 13.63 18.78 16.16
CA LYS A 395 12.83 18.64 17.40
C LYS A 395 13.57 17.85 18.48
N HIS A 396 14.52 17.00 18.09
CA HIS A 396 15.30 16.14 18.97
C HIS A 396 16.79 16.50 19.00
N GLY A 397 17.13 17.71 18.55
CA GLY A 397 18.52 18.18 18.48
C GLY A 397 19.39 17.39 17.49
N LEU A 398 18.78 16.83 16.45
CA LEU A 398 19.47 16.05 15.43
C LEU A 398 19.61 16.86 14.14
N VAL A 399 20.74 16.69 13.47
CA VAL A 399 21.04 17.16 12.11
C VAL A 399 21.46 15.99 11.21
N PHE A 400 21.54 16.21 9.90
CA PHE A 400 21.92 15.14 8.96
C PHE A 400 23.22 14.44 9.35
N ASP A 401 24.23 15.19 9.78
CA ASP A 401 25.58 14.68 10.11
C ASP A 401 25.77 14.21 11.56
N SER A 402 24.68 14.10 12.33
CA SER A 402 24.74 13.59 13.69
C SER A 402 25.40 12.20 13.76
N PRO A 403 26.23 11.91 14.77
CA PRO A 403 26.94 10.63 14.93
C PRO A 403 26.01 9.42 14.87
N GLU A 404 24.77 9.58 15.32
CA GLU A 404 23.75 8.53 15.33
C GLU A 404 23.28 8.08 13.94
N PHE A 405 23.64 8.79 12.87
CA PHE A 405 23.33 8.37 11.50
C PHE A 405 24.51 7.76 10.77
N HIS A 406 25.70 7.81 11.36
CA HIS A 406 26.88 7.20 10.78
C HIS A 406 26.92 5.70 11.10
N PRO A 407 27.37 4.87 10.14
CA PRO A 407 27.52 3.44 10.37
C PRO A 407 28.61 3.18 11.41
N GLU A 408 28.24 2.78 12.62
CA GLU A 408 29.19 2.20 13.57
C GLU A 408 29.70 0.86 12.99
N ARG A 409 30.95 0.84 12.49
CA ARG A 409 31.74 -0.37 12.20
C ARG A 409 31.24 -1.31 11.07
N SER A 410 30.36 -0.87 10.17
CA SER A 410 29.89 -1.72 9.04
C SER A 410 30.67 -1.46 7.75
N VAL A 411 31.44 -2.43 7.28
CA VAL A 411 32.16 -2.40 5.98
C VAL A 411 31.21 -2.40 4.77
N LEU A 412 29.95 -2.84 4.96
CA LEU A 412 28.96 -3.07 3.89
C LEU A 412 27.98 -1.92 3.66
N TYR A 413 28.03 -0.85 4.46
CA TYR A 413 27.06 0.24 4.36
C TYR A 413 27.74 1.58 4.59
N THR A 414 27.69 2.45 3.59
CA THR A 414 28.09 3.85 3.69
C THR A 414 26.83 4.71 3.66
N LYS A 415 26.74 5.66 4.60
CA LYS A 415 25.65 6.65 4.62
C LYS A 415 25.62 7.37 3.25
N PRO A 416 24.49 7.37 2.51
CA PRO A 416 24.44 8.01 1.21
C PRO A 416 24.61 9.54 1.35
N THR A 417 25.34 10.14 0.43
CA THR A 417 25.57 11.60 0.41
C THR A 417 24.30 12.35 0.01
N PRO A 418 24.17 13.66 0.32
CA PRO A 418 23.04 14.46 -0.11
C PRO A 418 22.82 14.42 -1.64
N VAL A 419 23.90 14.40 -2.43
CA VAL A 419 23.89 14.26 -3.90
C VAL A 419 23.17 12.96 -4.32
N VAL A 420 23.53 11.84 -3.69
CA VAL A 420 22.94 10.53 -3.98
C VAL A 420 21.48 10.47 -3.51
N ILE A 421 21.14 11.09 -2.38
CA ILE A 421 19.78 11.11 -1.83
C ILE A 421 18.83 11.91 -2.73
N MET A 422 19.25 13.09 -3.21
CA MET A 422 18.39 13.97 -4.01
C MET A 422 18.22 13.51 -5.45
N GLU A 423 19.09 12.61 -5.92
CA GLU A 423 19.19 12.23 -7.31
C GLU A 423 17.87 11.70 -7.93
N PRO A 424 17.13 10.75 -7.30
CA PRO A 424 15.90 10.24 -7.88
C PRO A 424 14.80 11.30 -8.01
N VAL A 425 14.66 12.18 -7.02
CA VAL A 425 13.64 13.25 -7.06
C VAL A 425 14.00 14.32 -8.07
N LEU A 426 15.29 14.62 -8.25
CA LEU A 426 15.78 15.53 -9.28
C LEU A 426 15.48 14.99 -10.69
N ARG A 427 15.72 13.69 -10.93
CA ARG A 427 15.32 13.04 -12.20
C ARG A 427 13.84 13.17 -12.48
N CYS A 428 13.00 12.98 -11.45
CA CYS A 428 11.55 13.16 -11.56
C CYS A 428 11.19 14.61 -11.95
N GLN A 429 11.78 15.62 -11.29
CA GLN A 429 11.56 17.04 -11.64
C GLN A 429 11.97 17.36 -13.09
N VAL A 430 13.12 16.86 -13.53
CA VAL A 430 13.60 17.06 -14.90
C VAL A 430 12.63 16.40 -15.90
N MET A 431 12.18 15.17 -15.63
CA MET A 431 11.22 14.48 -16.50
C MET A 431 9.92 15.26 -16.64
N ILE A 432 9.36 15.75 -15.52
CA ILE A 432 8.14 16.58 -15.51
C ILE A 432 8.35 17.84 -16.36
N ALA A 433 9.48 18.51 -16.19
CA ALA A 433 9.77 19.70 -16.96
C ALA A 433 9.92 19.40 -18.46
N GLN A 434 10.64 18.34 -18.82
CA GLN A 434 10.75 17.86 -20.20
C GLN A 434 9.38 17.53 -20.81
N ALA A 435 8.48 16.91 -20.04
CA ALA A 435 7.13 16.60 -20.47
C ALA A 435 6.31 17.87 -20.74
N HIS A 436 6.36 18.87 -19.83
CA HIS A 436 5.72 20.17 -20.04
C HIS A 436 6.28 20.93 -21.25
N ALA A 437 7.54 20.71 -21.58
CA ALA A 437 8.17 21.28 -22.77
C ALA A 437 7.88 20.48 -24.05
N GLY A 438 7.06 19.42 -23.96
CA GLY A 438 6.56 18.64 -25.09
C GLY A 438 7.46 17.51 -25.55
N MET A 439 8.54 17.19 -24.83
CA MET A 439 9.48 16.15 -25.22
C MET A 439 8.89 14.74 -25.14
N TRP A 440 7.88 14.54 -24.28
CA TRP A 440 7.30 13.23 -23.93
C TRP A 440 5.90 13.00 -24.55
N ARG A 441 5.51 13.78 -25.56
CA ARG A 441 4.17 13.70 -26.19
C ARG A 441 3.83 12.33 -26.78
N ARG A 442 4.82 11.50 -27.09
CA ARG A 442 4.66 10.16 -27.70
C ARG A 442 4.48 9.03 -26.69
N ASN A 443 4.60 9.33 -25.39
CA ASN A 443 4.45 8.38 -24.28
C ASN A 443 2.98 8.14 -23.87
N GLY A 444 2.01 8.59 -24.67
CA GLY A 444 0.58 8.36 -24.42
C GLY A 444 0.00 9.15 -23.25
N PHE A 445 -1.29 8.92 -22.98
CA PHE A 445 -2.06 9.53 -21.91
C PHE A 445 -1.71 8.99 -20.54
N ALA A 446 -1.28 7.73 -20.42
CA ALA A 446 -0.86 7.15 -19.14
C ALA A 446 0.19 8.02 -18.43
N LEU A 447 1.26 8.44 -19.13
CA LEU A 447 2.25 9.34 -18.54
C LEU A 447 1.63 10.69 -18.15
N LEU A 448 0.83 11.30 -19.01
CA LEU A 448 0.18 12.58 -18.72
C LEU A 448 -0.71 12.49 -17.47
N ASN A 449 -1.44 11.37 -17.30
CA ASN A 449 -2.24 11.11 -16.12
C ASN A 449 -1.38 10.94 -14.86
N GLN A 450 -0.27 10.19 -14.94
CA GLN A 450 0.67 10.09 -13.81
C GLN A 450 1.18 11.48 -13.39
N LEU A 451 1.58 12.32 -14.34
CA LEU A 451 2.06 13.68 -14.05
C LEU A 451 0.95 14.57 -13.48
N PHE A 452 -0.27 14.45 -13.98
CA PHE A 452 -1.42 15.16 -13.43
C PHE A 452 -1.67 14.78 -11.97
N PHE A 453 -1.73 13.48 -11.65
CA PHE A 453 -1.97 13.02 -10.28
C PHE A 453 -0.82 13.34 -9.33
N TYR A 454 0.43 13.32 -9.82
CA TYR A 454 1.60 13.75 -9.07
C TYR A 454 1.47 15.19 -8.53
N GLN A 455 0.90 16.10 -9.33
CA GLN A 455 0.68 17.51 -8.96
C GLN A 455 -0.68 17.77 -8.31
N ASN A 456 -1.61 16.81 -8.38
CA ASN A 456 -2.98 16.95 -7.89
C ASN A 456 -3.04 17.03 -6.36
N VAL A 457 -3.98 17.83 -5.83
CA VAL A 457 -4.20 18.05 -4.40
C VAL A 457 -4.26 16.75 -3.58
N LYS A 458 -4.79 15.66 -4.13
CA LYS A 458 -4.91 14.37 -3.43
C LYS A 458 -3.56 13.70 -3.12
N CYS A 459 -2.53 13.93 -3.94
CA CYS A 459 -1.21 13.30 -3.79
C CYS A 459 -0.09 14.30 -3.52
N ARG A 460 -0.30 15.58 -3.84
CA ARG A 460 0.74 16.62 -3.87
C ARG A 460 1.57 16.67 -2.59
N SER A 461 0.91 16.66 -1.43
CA SER A 461 1.57 16.79 -0.12
C SER A 461 2.54 15.65 0.17
N GLU A 462 2.26 14.45 -0.34
CA GLU A 462 3.08 13.25 -0.13
C GLU A 462 3.94 12.88 -1.34
N MET A 463 3.83 13.61 -2.46
CA MET A 463 4.66 13.43 -3.65
C MET A 463 5.48 14.68 -3.95
N LEU A 464 4.94 15.64 -4.71
CA LEU A 464 5.66 16.85 -5.12
C LEU A 464 6.26 17.62 -3.95
N ASP A 465 5.48 17.89 -2.90
CA ASP A 465 5.96 18.71 -1.80
C ASP A 465 7.10 18.00 -1.04
N ARG A 466 7.05 16.67 -0.91
CA ARG A 466 8.14 15.86 -0.33
C ARG A 466 9.38 15.82 -1.22
N ASP A 467 9.22 15.78 -2.54
CA ASP A 467 10.34 15.85 -3.49
C ASP A 467 11.05 17.21 -3.39
N ILE A 468 10.29 18.31 -3.26
CA ILE A 468 10.83 19.66 -3.03
C ILE A 468 11.54 19.75 -1.68
N VAL A 469 10.96 19.22 -0.61
CA VAL A 469 11.62 19.17 0.72
C VAL A 469 12.95 18.41 0.64
N LEU A 470 13.03 17.32 -0.11
CA LEU A 470 14.27 16.56 -0.25
C LEU A 470 15.34 17.34 -1.06
N LEU A 471 14.93 18.10 -2.08
CA LEU A 471 15.83 18.99 -2.82
C LEU A 471 16.31 20.15 -1.93
N GLN A 472 15.42 20.74 -1.12
CA GLN A 472 15.77 21.78 -0.15
C GLN A 472 16.71 21.27 0.93
N MET A 473 16.48 20.05 1.43
CA MET A 473 17.41 19.36 2.33
C MET A 473 18.79 19.26 1.69
N ALA A 474 18.91 18.79 0.44
CA ALA A 474 20.21 18.69 -0.22
C ALA A 474 20.86 20.06 -0.45
N ALA A 475 20.08 21.06 -0.88
CA ALA A 475 20.55 22.44 -1.04
C ALA A 475 21.08 23.04 0.28
N SER A 476 20.53 22.65 1.43
CA SER A 476 21.00 23.10 2.75
C SER A 476 22.27 22.40 3.24
N LEU A 477 22.63 21.26 2.63
CA LEU A 477 23.75 20.42 3.03
C LEU A 477 24.95 20.50 2.07
N LEU A 478 24.74 21.02 0.86
CA LEU A 478 25.75 21.15 -0.19
C LEU A 478 26.24 22.59 -0.31
N GLU A 479 27.43 22.77 -0.87
CA GLU A 479 27.89 24.10 -1.28
C GLU A 479 27.00 24.63 -2.42
N SER A 480 26.79 25.95 -2.47
CA SER A 480 25.77 26.55 -3.33
C SER A 480 26.07 26.32 -4.83
N ASN A 481 27.33 26.47 -5.24
CA ASN A 481 27.72 26.23 -6.63
C ASN A 481 27.68 24.73 -6.97
N GLU A 482 28.12 23.85 -6.07
CA GLU A 482 28.00 22.39 -6.22
C GLU A 482 26.55 21.97 -6.49
N PHE A 483 25.61 22.45 -5.67
CA PHE A 483 24.18 22.17 -5.87
C PHE A 483 23.67 22.68 -7.22
N LEU A 484 24.04 23.90 -7.62
CA LEU A 484 23.67 24.47 -8.91
C LEU A 484 24.25 23.67 -10.09
N ILE A 485 25.51 23.22 -10.01
CA ILE A 485 26.13 22.39 -11.04
C ILE A 485 25.36 21.07 -11.19
N HIS A 486 24.95 20.43 -10.10
CA HIS A 486 24.11 19.23 -10.17
C HIS A 486 22.77 19.48 -10.88
N LEU A 487 22.10 20.60 -10.58
CA LEU A 487 20.88 20.99 -11.29
C LEU A 487 21.16 21.21 -12.78
N LEU A 488 22.12 22.05 -13.13
CA LEU A 488 22.47 22.35 -14.52
C LEU A 488 22.81 21.08 -15.29
N ASN A 489 23.59 20.18 -14.70
CA ASN A 489 23.95 18.92 -15.32
C ASN A 489 22.73 18.03 -15.58
N ARG A 490 21.83 17.84 -14.60
CA ARG A 490 20.63 17.01 -14.80
C ARG A 490 19.63 17.59 -15.78
N PHE A 491 19.50 18.92 -15.82
CA PHE A 491 18.70 19.60 -16.84
C PHE A 491 19.37 19.64 -18.21
N ASN A 492 20.61 19.13 -18.34
CA ASN A 492 21.43 19.20 -19.56
C ASN A 492 21.63 20.65 -20.05
N LEU A 493 21.92 21.54 -19.09
CA LEU A 493 22.09 22.99 -19.25
C LEU A 493 23.54 23.45 -18.99
N VAL A 494 24.49 22.53 -18.80
CA VAL A 494 25.92 22.87 -18.60
C VAL A 494 26.48 23.66 -19.78
N ALA A 495 26.23 23.19 -21.01
CA ALA A 495 26.66 23.91 -22.21
C ALA A 495 26.00 25.31 -22.33
N TRP A 496 24.78 25.47 -21.80
CA TRP A 496 24.09 26.76 -21.77
C TRP A 496 24.73 27.75 -20.78
N ALA A 497 25.28 27.26 -19.68
CA ALA A 497 25.97 28.07 -18.68
C ALA A 497 27.38 28.50 -19.13
N SER A 498 27.91 27.93 -20.22
CA SER A 498 29.21 28.32 -20.77
C SER A 498 29.20 29.76 -21.32
N PRO A 499 30.27 30.55 -21.10
CA PRO A 499 30.43 31.89 -21.67
C PRO A 499 30.30 31.90 -23.21
N ASP A 500 30.82 30.85 -23.87
CA ASP A 500 30.86 30.73 -25.33
C ASP A 500 29.55 30.22 -25.95
N PHE A 501 28.49 30.09 -25.14
CA PHE A 501 27.23 29.51 -25.58
C PHE A 501 26.65 30.24 -26.80
N GLU A 502 26.64 31.58 -26.79
CA GLU A 502 26.05 32.36 -27.89
C GLU A 502 26.83 32.19 -29.19
N ILE A 503 28.15 32.17 -29.13
CA ILE A 503 29.05 31.99 -30.27
C ILE A 503 28.88 30.59 -30.89
N THR A 504 28.70 29.58 -30.03
CA THR A 504 28.53 28.17 -30.43
C THR A 504 27.09 27.87 -30.90
N SER A 505 26.11 28.63 -30.41
CA SER A 505 24.69 28.46 -30.73
C SER A 505 24.32 28.84 -32.17
N LEU A 506 25.07 29.77 -32.78
CA LEU A 506 24.84 30.24 -34.14
C LEU A 506 25.31 29.25 -35.22
N ARG A 507 26.11 28.23 -34.88
CA ARG A 507 26.77 27.33 -35.85
C ARG A 507 26.14 25.94 -36.03
N CYS A 508 25.09 25.55 -35.28
CA CYS A 508 24.58 24.17 -35.31
C CYS A 508 23.05 24.08 -35.44
N VAL A 509 22.51 23.29 -36.37
CA VAL A 509 21.05 23.16 -36.61
C VAL A 509 20.34 22.24 -35.56
N LYS A 510 21.09 21.67 -34.60
CA LYS A 510 20.57 20.72 -33.59
C LYS A 510 19.86 21.36 -32.37
N TYR A 511 19.62 22.68 -32.34
CA TYR A 511 19.18 23.44 -31.15
C TYR A 511 17.68 23.43 -30.79
N LEU A 512 16.81 22.73 -31.53
CA LEU A 512 15.38 22.61 -31.17
C LEU A 512 15.15 21.92 -29.80
N LYS A 513 16.10 21.10 -29.32
CA LYS A 513 16.07 20.54 -27.97
C LYS A 513 16.38 21.60 -26.89
N LEU A 514 17.21 22.61 -27.16
CA LEU A 514 17.61 23.63 -26.17
C LEU A 514 16.55 24.71 -25.93
N SER A 515 15.73 25.08 -26.92
CA SER A 515 14.61 26.03 -26.70
C SER A 515 13.53 25.46 -25.78
N ILE A 516 13.41 24.12 -25.78
CA ILE A 516 12.57 23.34 -24.87
C ILE A 516 13.16 23.37 -23.45
N TYR A 517 14.48 23.11 -23.30
CA TYR A 517 15.18 23.29 -22.01
C TYR A 517 15.15 24.74 -21.49
N PHE A 518 15.10 25.72 -22.38
CA PHE A 518 14.92 27.14 -22.04
C PHE A 518 13.52 27.43 -21.46
N ARG A 519 12.46 26.82 -22.00
CA ARG A 519 11.11 26.91 -21.40
C ARG A 519 11.04 26.19 -20.05
N ILE A 520 11.79 25.11 -19.88
CA ILE A 520 11.93 24.35 -18.62
C ILE A 520 12.58 25.22 -17.53
N ALA A 521 13.76 25.79 -17.78
CA ALA A 521 14.45 26.62 -16.81
C ALA A 521 13.63 27.86 -16.43
N ARG A 522 13.00 28.52 -17.42
CA ARG A 522 12.24 29.75 -17.22
C ARG A 522 10.90 29.54 -16.50
N ARG A 523 10.26 28.37 -16.64
CA ARG A 523 8.99 28.04 -15.97
C ARG A 523 9.16 27.31 -14.64
N THR A 524 10.21 26.52 -14.47
CA THR A 524 10.39 25.64 -13.30
C THR A 524 11.34 26.21 -12.26
N LEU A 525 12.40 26.92 -12.68
CA LEU A 525 13.44 27.42 -11.76
C LEU A 525 13.35 28.93 -11.50
N HIS A 526 12.54 29.68 -12.25
CA HIS A 526 12.51 31.16 -12.21
C HIS A 526 13.89 31.84 -12.33
N VAL A 527 14.91 31.14 -12.82
CA VAL A 527 16.27 31.67 -12.96
C VAL A 527 16.34 32.62 -14.17
N ARG A 528 16.69 33.88 -13.92
CA ARG A 528 17.23 34.77 -14.97
C ARG A 528 18.72 34.45 -15.13
N ARG A 529 19.23 34.52 -16.35
CA ARG A 529 20.68 34.37 -16.61
C ARG A 529 21.40 35.43 -15.78
N PHE A 530 22.06 35.01 -14.72
CA PHE A 530 22.95 35.89 -13.97
C PHE A 530 24.24 36.02 -14.78
N PRO A 531 24.80 37.24 -14.92
CA PRO A 531 26.20 37.35 -15.30
C PRO A 531 27.00 36.71 -14.17
N TRP A 532 27.61 35.57 -14.46
CA TRP A 532 28.64 34.97 -13.61
C TRP A 532 29.96 35.70 -13.89
#